data_AF-A0A2M8PJ43-F1
#
_entry.id   AF-A0A2M8PJ43-F1
#
_cell.length_a   1.000
_cell.length_b   1.000
_cell.length_c   1.000
_cell.angle_alpha   90.00
_cell.angle_beta   90.00
_cell.angle_gamma   90.00
#
_symmetry.space_group_name_H-M   'P 1'
#
loop_
_entity.id
_entity.type
_entity.pdbx_description
1 polymer ?
#
loop_
_entity_poly.entity_id
_entity_poly.type
_entity_poly.pdbx_seq_one_letter_code
_entity_poly.pdbx_strand_id
1 'polypeptide(L)'
;YLFYDPILSVNNDMSCATCHHPDLGFSDGQPLAIGSHGENLRRNAPTLWNVAYATSLFWDGRASSLEEQMLIPLTAESEMGADLDELIEELEGIPEYVELF
;
A
#
# COMPACT_ATOMS: atom_id res chain seq x y z
N TYR A 1 6.60 -5.87 -9.45
CA TYR A 1 6.98 -4.50 -9.82
C TYR A 1 6.31 -3.55 -8.85
N LEU A 2 5.07 -3.12 -9.09
CA LEU A 2 4.35 -2.14 -8.24
C LEU A 2 4.37 -2.37 -6.72
N PHE A 3 4.17 -3.61 -6.24
CA PHE A 3 4.14 -3.90 -4.79
C PHE A 3 5.42 -3.48 -4.03
N TYR A 4 6.57 -3.52 -4.71
CA TYR A 4 7.88 -3.16 -4.14
C TYR A 4 8.39 -1.83 -4.67
N ASP A 5 7.65 -1.17 -5.56
CA ASP A 5 8.09 0.05 -6.21
C ASP A 5 7.59 1.26 -5.40
N PRO A 6 8.48 2.14 -4.94
CA PRO A 6 8.07 3.30 -4.17
C PRO A 6 7.35 4.37 -5.01
N ILE A 7 7.32 4.25 -6.34
CA ILE A 7 6.62 5.15 -7.27
C ILE A 7 5.14 5.36 -6.93
N LEU A 8 4.53 4.43 -6.20
CA LEU A 8 3.14 4.53 -5.79
C LEU A 8 2.91 5.53 -4.65
N SER A 9 3.95 6.06 -4.02
CA SER A 9 3.83 7.01 -2.91
C SER A 9 4.15 8.43 -3.35
N VAL A 10 3.50 9.41 -2.72
CA VAL A 10 3.65 10.84 -3.06
C VAL A 10 5.10 11.35 -3.02
N ASN A 11 5.97 10.72 -2.22
CA ASN A 11 7.38 11.11 -2.09
C ASN A 11 8.35 10.15 -2.81
N ASN A 12 7.84 9.13 -3.51
CA ASN A 12 8.65 8.08 -4.15
C ASN A 12 9.64 7.39 -3.18
N ASP A 13 9.24 7.19 -1.92
CA ASP A 13 10.07 6.59 -0.86
C ASP A 13 9.42 5.42 -0.11
N MET A 14 8.12 5.16 -0.34
CA MET A 14 7.35 4.11 0.32
C MET A 14 6.64 3.22 -0.70
N SER A 15 6.72 1.90 -0.50
CA SER A 15 5.98 0.91 -1.28
C SER A 15 5.04 0.10 -0.38
N CYS A 16 4.18 -0.72 -0.97
CA CYS A 16 3.36 -1.67 -0.20
C CYS A 16 4.24 -2.58 0.68
N ALA A 17 5.41 -2.99 0.17
CA ALA A 17 6.37 -3.83 0.88
C ALA A 17 7.02 -3.15 2.09
N THR A 18 6.96 -1.81 2.21
CA THR A 18 7.45 -1.09 3.39
C THR A 18 6.65 -1.47 4.64
N CYS A 19 5.32 -1.58 4.53
CA CYS A 19 4.43 -1.98 5.61
C CYS A 19 4.06 -3.47 5.57
N HIS A 20 4.22 -4.14 4.42
CA HIS A 20 3.91 -5.55 4.23
C HIS A 20 5.14 -6.34 3.84
N HIS A 21 6.12 -6.39 4.74
CA HIS A 21 7.45 -6.95 4.48
C HIS A 21 7.43 -8.49 4.46
N PRO A 22 7.99 -9.16 3.43
CA PRO A 22 7.92 -10.62 3.29
C PRO A 22 8.54 -11.38 4.47
N ASP A 23 9.68 -10.92 4.99
CA ASP A 23 10.35 -11.55 6.14
C ASP A 23 9.59 -11.40 7.47
N LEU A 24 8.60 -10.52 7.52
CA LEU A 24 7.74 -10.26 8.68
C LEU A 24 6.32 -10.79 8.43
N GLY A 25 6.19 -11.81 7.58
CA GLY A 25 4.90 -12.41 7.24
C GLY A 25 4.00 -11.50 6.42
N PHE A 26 4.56 -10.66 5.57
CA PHE A 26 3.86 -9.58 4.86
C PHE A 26 3.09 -8.66 5.80
N SER A 27 3.69 -8.35 6.95
CA SER A 27 3.31 -7.30 7.88
C SER A 27 4.53 -6.41 8.17
N ASP A 28 4.41 -5.46 9.09
CA ASP A 28 5.50 -4.57 9.50
C ASP A 28 6.20 -5.02 10.79
N GLY A 29 5.66 -6.04 11.49
CA GLY A 29 6.16 -6.49 12.78
C GLY A 29 6.03 -5.46 13.92
N GLN A 30 5.25 -4.38 13.71
CA GLN A 30 5.11 -3.28 14.67
C GLN A 30 3.76 -3.34 15.40
N PRO A 31 3.65 -2.80 16.63
CA PRO A 31 2.37 -2.65 17.31
C PRO A 31 1.45 -1.61 16.62
N LEU A 32 2.04 -0.63 15.94
CA LEU A 32 1.38 0.37 15.11
C LEU A 32 2.25 0.60 13.87
N ALA A 33 1.64 0.70 12.70
CA ALA A 33 2.34 1.00 11.47
C ALA A 33 2.90 2.43 11.49
N ILE A 34 3.95 2.66 10.70
CA ILE A 34 4.58 3.99 10.56
C ILE A 34 4.21 4.54 9.19
N GLY A 35 3.59 5.72 9.16
CA GLY A 35 3.19 6.40 7.94
C GLY A 35 4.37 7.01 7.18
N SER A 36 4.12 7.55 5.97
CA SER A 36 5.16 8.19 5.13
C SER A 36 5.88 9.34 5.82
N HIS A 37 5.21 10.05 6.73
CA HIS A 37 5.81 11.14 7.50
C HIS A 37 6.51 10.71 8.80
N GLY A 38 6.66 9.40 9.03
CA GLY A 38 7.32 8.85 10.21
C GLY A 38 6.46 8.83 11.48
N GLU A 39 5.18 9.22 11.38
CA GLU A 39 4.25 9.17 12.50
C GLU A 39 3.60 7.79 12.65
N ASN A 40 3.21 7.44 13.88
CA ASN A 40 2.44 6.22 14.12
C ASN A 40 1.03 6.35 13.57
N LEU A 41 0.62 5.34 12.80
CA LEU A 41 -0.75 5.15 12.38
C LEU A 41 -1.62 4.61 13.52
N ARG A 42 -2.93 4.52 13.27
CA ARG A 42 -3.90 4.10 14.29
C ARG A 42 -3.90 2.59 14.56
N ARG A 43 -3.32 1.78 13.68
CA ARG A 43 -3.34 0.31 13.70
C ARG A 43 -2.02 -0.21 13.14
N ASN A 44 -1.69 -1.47 13.42
CA ASN A 44 -0.61 -2.18 12.75
C ASN A 44 -1.02 -2.61 11.34
N ALA A 45 -0.04 -2.86 10.47
CA ALA A 45 -0.27 -3.47 9.17
C ALA A 45 -0.73 -4.93 9.34
N PRO A 46 -1.92 -5.33 8.83
CA PRO A 46 -2.32 -6.73 8.83
C PRO A 46 -1.41 -7.56 7.91
N THR A 47 -1.25 -8.84 8.19
CA THR A 47 -0.54 -9.74 7.29
C THR A 47 -1.27 -9.88 5.95
N LEU A 48 -0.53 -9.95 4.85
CA LEU A 48 -1.08 -10.31 3.54
C LEU A 48 -1.02 -11.81 3.24
N TRP A 49 -0.48 -12.64 4.14
CA TRP A 49 -0.53 -14.08 3.96
C TRP A 49 -1.98 -14.56 3.90
N ASN A 50 -2.28 -15.30 2.84
CA ASN A 50 -3.62 -15.86 2.58
C ASN A 50 -4.72 -14.79 2.43
N VAL A 51 -4.38 -13.52 2.18
CA VAL A 51 -5.36 -12.43 2.07
C VAL A 51 -6.42 -12.68 0.98
N ALA A 52 -6.06 -13.42 -0.07
CA ALA A 52 -7.00 -13.86 -1.11
C ALA A 52 -8.15 -14.74 -0.59
N TYR A 53 -8.01 -15.34 0.59
CA TYR A 53 -9.03 -16.16 1.26
C TYR A 53 -9.73 -15.44 2.41
N ALA A 54 -9.34 -14.18 2.70
CA ALA A 54 -9.94 -13.42 3.79
C ALA A 54 -11.40 -13.10 3.47
N THR A 55 -12.29 -13.30 4.45
CA THR A 55 -13.71 -12.95 4.35
C THR A 55 -14.03 -11.57 4.93
N SER A 56 -13.02 -10.89 5.50
CA SER A 56 -13.12 -9.57 6.10
C SER A 56 -11.82 -8.81 5.87
N LEU A 57 -11.94 -7.57 5.45
CA LEU A 57 -10.86 -6.69 5.02
C LEU A 57 -10.87 -5.41 5.87
N PHE A 58 -9.69 -4.89 6.19
CA PHE A 58 -9.39 -4.03 7.34
C PHE A 58 -9.70 -4.63 8.70
N TRP A 59 -9.08 -4.05 9.73
CA TRP A 59 -9.35 -4.38 11.13
C TRP A 59 -10.81 -4.19 11.55
N ASP A 60 -11.54 -3.30 10.90
CA ASP A 60 -12.95 -3.00 11.15
C ASP A 60 -13.90 -3.65 10.11
N GLY A 61 -13.37 -4.42 9.15
CA GLY A 61 -14.18 -5.14 8.18
C GLY A 61 -14.86 -4.26 7.12
N ARG A 62 -14.48 -2.98 7.00
CA ARG A 62 -15.23 -2.00 6.21
C ARG A 62 -15.08 -2.14 4.69
N ALA A 63 -14.00 -2.76 4.21
CA ALA A 63 -13.77 -2.94 2.78
C ALA A 63 -14.42 -4.23 2.29
N SER A 64 -15.01 -4.15 1.10
CA SER A 64 -15.71 -5.26 0.44
C SER A 64 -14.84 -6.04 -0.55
N SER A 65 -13.73 -5.46 -1.00
CA SER A 65 -12.76 -6.11 -1.89
C SER A 65 -11.32 -5.67 -1.61
N LEU A 66 -10.34 -6.40 -2.18
CA LEU A 66 -8.93 -6.05 -2.06
C LEU A 66 -8.60 -4.74 -2.78
N GLU A 67 -9.26 -4.47 -3.90
CA GLU A 67 -9.13 -3.22 -4.65
C GLU A 67 -9.61 -2.04 -3.80
N GLU A 68 -10.76 -2.17 -3.14
CA GLU A 68 -11.25 -1.15 -2.20
C GLU A 68 -10.31 -0.99 -1.01
N GLN A 69 -9.84 -2.11 -0.43
CA GLN A 69 -8.89 -2.05 0.69
C GLN A 69 -7.58 -1.40 0.29
N MET A 70 -7.05 -1.65 -0.91
CA MET A 70 -5.78 -1.12 -1.40
C MET A 70 -5.84 0.37 -1.72
N LEU A 71 -6.95 0.83 -2.28
CA LEU A 71 -7.11 2.23 -2.70
C LEU A 71 -7.01 3.21 -1.53
N ILE A 72 -7.51 2.81 -0.36
CA ILE A 72 -7.52 3.63 0.85
C ILE A 72 -6.10 3.97 1.37
N PRO A 73 -5.20 3.02 1.68
CA PRO A 73 -3.84 3.33 2.09
C PRO A 73 -2.99 3.93 0.96
N LEU A 74 -3.29 3.62 -0.31
CA LEU A 74 -2.63 4.26 -1.46
C LEU A 74 -2.87 5.78 -1.46
N THR A 75 -4.11 6.22 -1.21
CA THR A 75 -4.51 7.63 -1.30
C THR A 75 -4.51 8.37 0.04
N ALA A 76 -4.41 7.66 1.17
CA ALA A 76 -4.37 8.28 2.49
C ALA A 76 -3.05 9.05 2.69
N GLU A 77 -3.14 10.36 2.94
CA GLU A 77 -1.99 11.25 3.18
C GLU A 77 -1.06 10.73 4.29
N SER A 78 -1.63 10.17 5.36
CA SER A 78 -0.83 9.59 6.45
C SER A 78 -0.09 8.31 6.05
N GLU A 79 -0.49 7.66 4.96
CA GLU A 79 0.10 6.43 4.45
C GLU A 79 0.90 6.74 3.18
N MET A 80 0.43 6.38 1.98
CA MET A 80 1.20 6.61 0.74
C MET A 80 0.88 7.97 0.08
N GLY A 81 -0.29 8.54 0.35
CA GLY A 81 -0.66 9.90 -0.05
C GLY A 81 -0.78 10.16 -1.55
N ALA A 82 -0.91 9.13 -2.38
CA ALA A 82 -0.94 9.28 -3.83
C ALA A 82 -2.19 10.04 -4.31
N ASP A 83 -1.99 10.97 -5.24
CA ASP A 83 -3.04 11.44 -6.14
C ASP A 83 -3.10 10.48 -7.34
N LEU A 84 -4.29 9.96 -7.65
CA LEU A 84 -4.42 8.92 -8.66
C LEU A 84 -4.21 9.44 -10.09
N ASP A 85 -4.60 10.69 -10.36
CA ASP A 85 -4.44 11.27 -11.69
C ASP A 85 -2.94 11.53 -11.95
N GLU A 86 -2.24 12.09 -10.96
CA GLU A 86 -0.78 12.29 -11.03
C GLU A 86 -0.02 10.96 -11.13
N LEU A 87 -0.42 9.96 -10.34
CA LEU A 87 0.20 8.64 -10.35
C LEU A 87 0.03 7.93 -11.69
N ILE A 88 -1.16 8.01 -12.31
CA ILE A 88 -1.38 7.44 -13.64
C ILE A 88 -0.51 8.15 -14.68
N GLU A 89 -0.45 9.48 -14.66
CA GLU A 89 0.42 10.26 -15.56
C GLU A 89 1.90 9.87 -15.40
N GLU A 90 2.37 9.68 -14.17
CA GLU A 90 3.74 9.25 -13.88
C GLU A 90 4.02 7.84 -14.43
N LEU A 91 3.11 6.88 -14.23
CA LEU A 91 3.24 5.51 -14.73
C LEU A 91 3.21 5.44 -16.25
N GLU A 92 2.34 6.20 -16.91
CA GLU A 92 2.30 6.31 -18.38
C GLU A 92 3.57 6.95 -18.96
N GLY A 93 4.26 7.77 -18.18
CA GLY A 93 5.55 8.36 -18.53
C GLY A 93 6.72 7.37 -18.56
N ILE A 94 6.53 6.14 -18.06
CA ILE A 94 7.59 5.12 -17.96
C ILE A 94 7.34 4.00 -18.99
N PRO A 95 8.14 3.92 -20.08
CA PRO A 95 7.94 2.94 -21.14
C PRO A 95 7.87 1.49 -20.65
N GLU A 96 8.68 1.15 -19.64
CA GLU A 96 8.69 -0.18 -19.04
C GLU A 96 7.37 -0.52 -18.34
N TYR A 97 6.70 0.45 -17.72
CA TYR A 97 5.39 0.23 -17.13
C TYR A 97 4.31 0.11 -18.19
N VAL A 98 4.36 0.92 -19.25
CA VAL A 98 3.44 0.82 -20.40
C VAL A 98 3.59 -0.52 -21.14
N GLU A 99 4.80 -1.10 -21.20
CA GLU A 99 4.99 -2.43 -21.81
C GLU A 99 4.44 -3.56 -20.92
N LEU A 100 4.41 -3.38 -19.60
CA LEU A 100 3.95 -4.39 -18.64
C LEU A 100 2.42 -4.51 -18.53
N PHE A 101 1.66 -3.50 -18.92
CA PHE A 101 0.19 -3.41 -18.74
C PHE A 101 -0.55 -3.21 -20.06
#